data_AF-A0A3M6YQB3-F1
#
_entry.id   AF-A0A3M6YQB3-F1
#
_cell.length_a   1.000
_cell.length_b   1.000
_cell.length_c   1.000
_cell.angle_alpha   90.00
_cell.angle_beta   90.00
_cell.angle_gamma   90.00
#
_symmetry.space_group_name_H-M   'P 1'
#
loop_
_entity.id
_entity.type
_entity.pdbx_description
1 polymer ?
#
loop_
_entity_poly.entity_id
_entity_poly.type
_entity_poly.pdbx_seq_one_letter_code
_entity_poly.pdbx_strand_id
1 'polypeptide(L)'
;MSSIIVGLPNMSSRDPSASPLPPNERRRSSNASDAPGKDGLDKVELSDLDASPPRLPVEQDLMQLARLGELRSVQRLFDSGRYTAKSTDEQGITALHWAAINGHHALCHLLIQSGADVNARGGDAQATPVLWASKRCHLQVVALLLANGADPLVKDDQGYNLLHSATLDGNVFQLVLLLHQPDIFVDVRDSQGHTSLMWAAYKGFGACVDVLLRWGADVHAADDMGFTALHWALVRGNYLCIQKLVEYGSDRFARSKPANDIPEGDTPAMTASRMKSERQWRKALLDSGFDEAGNPMPFPVPLVNDRRWFYNRFFFLWPFALGGLQLYMLAHLPVYFGIPAVLIVGYALQFSVQKLLRWAPGDMKHMHKTPFLAGIFAGSLFWVGVRWLLDILPWTYTTNFFLNLAFAICFGLCTYFYALTMTADPGFIPKSSSRGQTKRTIDDLIDNIAFDEAHFCTICMIRKPLRSKHCRRCDRCIAREDHHCPWVDNCVAVNNHKHFMLYVVFMIIGIALIIRLTLSYILILPEPQGTQECVLLAPELCKELNKDPLTI
;
A
#
# COMPACT_ATOMS: atom_id res chain seq x y z
N MET A 1 -14.46 -33.13 -23.06
CA MET A 1 -15.41 -32.92 -21.95
C MET A 1 -15.04 -31.63 -21.24
N SER A 2 -15.85 -30.60 -21.46
CA SER A 2 -15.71 -29.25 -20.93
C SER A 2 -16.04 -29.20 -19.44
N SER A 3 -15.33 -28.36 -18.65
CA SER A 3 -15.85 -27.61 -17.49
C SER A 3 -14.73 -27.00 -16.62
N ILE A 4 -14.32 -25.75 -16.88
CA ILE A 4 -14.15 -24.70 -15.85
C ILE A 4 -14.51 -23.37 -16.53
N ILE A 5 -15.82 -23.10 -16.57
CA ILE A 5 -16.36 -21.79 -16.94
C ILE A 5 -16.32 -20.92 -15.67
N VAL A 6 -15.52 -19.85 -15.70
CA VAL A 6 -15.69 -18.75 -14.75
C VAL A 6 -16.95 -18.00 -15.18
N GLY A 7 -18.06 -18.32 -14.52
CA GLY A 7 -19.35 -17.70 -14.77
C GLY A 7 -19.34 -16.22 -14.41
N LEU A 8 -19.63 -15.38 -15.40
CA LEU A 8 -20.22 -14.06 -15.17
C LEU A 8 -21.60 -14.24 -14.50
N PRO A 9 -21.99 -13.45 -13.50
CA PRO A 9 -23.33 -13.53 -12.94
C PRO A 9 -24.35 -13.00 -13.97
N ASN A 10 -25.24 -13.90 -14.37
CA ASN A 10 -26.41 -13.61 -15.19
C ASN A 10 -27.37 -12.69 -14.41
N MET A 11 -27.78 -11.57 -15.02
CA MET A 11 -28.74 -10.62 -14.45
C MET A 11 -30.16 -11.16 -14.68
N SER A 12 -30.90 -11.45 -13.61
CA SER A 12 -32.36 -11.48 -13.65
C SER A 12 -32.96 -11.07 -12.30
N SER A 13 -33.79 -10.02 -12.35
CA SER A 13 -34.78 -9.53 -11.39
C SER A 13 -35.02 -10.34 -10.11
N ARG A 14 -34.86 -9.70 -8.94
CA ARG A 14 -35.53 -10.09 -7.69
C ARG A 14 -36.38 -8.95 -7.18
N ASP A 15 -37.67 -9.19 -7.11
CA ASP A 15 -38.63 -8.34 -6.40
C ASP A 15 -38.49 -8.48 -4.88
N PRO A 16 -38.79 -7.41 -4.09
CA PRO A 16 -38.56 -7.37 -2.67
C PRO A 16 -39.87 -7.58 -1.89
N SER A 17 -40.00 -8.70 -1.18
CA SER A 17 -40.81 -8.71 0.05
C SER A 17 -40.32 -9.80 1.00
N ALA A 18 -39.69 -9.38 2.09
CA ALA A 18 -39.53 -10.21 3.27
C ALA A 18 -39.55 -9.31 4.52
N SER A 19 -40.44 -9.65 5.45
CA SER A 19 -40.42 -9.29 6.88
C SER A 19 -40.72 -10.58 7.67
N PRO A 20 -40.45 -10.67 8.98
CA PRO A 20 -39.34 -11.45 9.52
C PRO A 20 -39.76 -12.73 10.25
N LEU A 21 -38.84 -13.68 10.38
CA LEU A 21 -38.96 -14.86 11.25
C LEU A 21 -38.50 -14.54 12.68
N PRO A 22 -39.15 -15.11 13.73
CA PRO A 22 -38.58 -15.24 15.06
C PRO A 22 -37.92 -16.62 15.28
N PRO A 23 -37.20 -16.82 16.40
CA PRO A 23 -36.09 -17.75 16.46
C PRO A 23 -36.36 -19.04 17.25
N ASN A 24 -35.57 -20.06 16.89
CA ASN A 24 -34.98 -21.10 17.75
C ASN A 24 -35.92 -22.03 18.53
N GLU A 25 -35.91 -23.33 18.17
CA GLU A 25 -36.02 -24.37 19.18
C GLU A 25 -35.19 -25.61 18.81
N ARG A 26 -34.43 -26.06 19.81
CA ARG A 26 -33.56 -27.24 19.79
C ARG A 26 -34.42 -28.51 19.83
N ARG A 27 -34.04 -29.55 19.08
CA ARG A 27 -33.91 -30.90 19.66
C ARG A 27 -33.08 -31.84 18.80
N ARG A 28 -32.16 -32.52 19.49
CA ARG A 28 -31.35 -33.66 19.07
C ARG A 28 -32.18 -34.96 19.16
N SER A 29 -31.59 -36.03 18.61
CA SER A 29 -31.85 -37.47 18.75
C SER A 29 -32.93 -38.02 17.80
N SER A 30 -32.78 -39.17 17.14
CA SER A 30 -31.78 -40.26 17.16
C SER A 30 -32.19 -41.33 16.14
N ASN A 31 -31.22 -42.14 15.69
CA ASN A 31 -31.32 -43.53 15.18
C ASN A 31 -32.03 -43.73 13.80
N ALA A 32 -31.36 -44.21 12.74
CA ALA A 32 -30.71 -45.51 12.47
C ALA A 32 -31.66 -46.54 11.81
N SER A 33 -31.17 -47.08 10.67
CA SER A 33 -31.48 -48.33 9.95
C SER A 33 -32.92 -48.61 9.48
N ASP A 34 -33.12 -48.71 8.16
CA ASP A 34 -33.37 -50.00 7.46
C ASP A 34 -33.67 -49.80 5.95
N ALA A 35 -33.08 -50.66 5.12
CA ALA A 35 -33.47 -50.95 3.71
C ALA A 35 -34.50 -52.12 3.72
N PRO A 36 -35.06 -52.65 2.60
CA PRO A 36 -34.80 -52.44 1.16
C PRO A 36 -36.06 -52.44 0.24
N GLY A 37 -35.86 -52.34 -1.10
CA GLY A 37 -36.88 -52.68 -2.10
C GLY A 37 -36.47 -52.32 -3.54
N LYS A 38 -36.12 -53.35 -4.34
CA LYS A 38 -35.75 -53.30 -5.76
C LYS A 38 -37.00 -53.14 -6.65
N ASP A 39 -36.85 -52.48 -7.81
CA ASP A 39 -37.02 -53.14 -9.12
C ASP A 39 -36.85 -52.16 -10.31
N GLY A 40 -36.11 -52.64 -11.32
CA GLY A 40 -36.24 -52.19 -12.71
C GLY A 40 -35.19 -51.19 -13.22
N LEU A 41 -34.08 -51.71 -13.76
CA LEU A 41 -33.51 -51.39 -15.10
C LEU A 41 -32.06 -51.89 -15.19
N ASP A 42 -31.90 -53.18 -15.47
CA ASP A 42 -30.66 -53.73 -16.01
C ASP A 42 -30.70 -53.67 -17.54
N LYS A 43 -29.55 -53.31 -18.12
CA LYS A 43 -29.06 -53.43 -19.52
C LYS A 43 -28.85 -52.09 -20.24
N VAL A 44 -27.70 -51.49 -19.96
CA VAL A 44 -26.87 -50.86 -21.00
C VAL A 44 -25.47 -51.43 -20.83
N GLU A 45 -24.96 -51.99 -21.92
CA GLU A 45 -23.72 -52.75 -22.01
C GLU A 45 -22.49 -51.90 -21.63
N LEU A 46 -21.63 -52.46 -20.77
CA LEU A 46 -20.24 -52.02 -20.60
C LEU A 46 -19.43 -52.57 -21.77
N SER A 47 -19.36 -51.81 -22.85
CA SER A 47 -18.36 -51.99 -23.90
C SER A 47 -17.80 -50.62 -24.26
N ASP A 48 -16.47 -50.54 -24.28
CA ASP A 48 -15.61 -49.41 -24.68
C ASP A 48 -15.07 -48.49 -23.57
N LEU A 49 -14.50 -49.07 -22.50
CA LEU A 49 -13.63 -48.35 -21.56
C LEU A 49 -12.16 -48.82 -21.54
N ASP A 50 -11.74 -49.73 -22.41
CA ASP A 50 -10.35 -50.18 -22.49
C ASP A 50 -9.72 -49.87 -23.85
N ALA A 51 -9.12 -48.68 -23.94
CA ALA A 51 -7.94 -48.43 -24.78
C ALA A 51 -7.22 -47.14 -24.37
N SER A 52 -6.88 -46.99 -23.08
CA SER A 52 -5.75 -46.11 -22.74
C SER A 52 -4.47 -46.89 -23.08
N PRO A 53 -3.51 -46.33 -23.84
CA PRO A 53 -2.24 -47.02 -24.10
C PRO A 53 -1.56 -47.41 -22.77
N PRO A 54 -0.85 -48.54 -22.71
CA PRO A 54 -0.20 -48.98 -21.48
C PRO A 54 0.74 -47.88 -20.96
N ARG A 55 0.50 -47.42 -19.73
CA ARG A 55 1.35 -46.41 -19.09
C ARG A 55 2.75 -46.99 -18.94
N LEU A 56 3.74 -46.35 -19.56
CA LEU A 56 5.13 -46.72 -19.41
C LEU A 56 5.51 -46.67 -17.91
N PRO A 57 6.45 -47.53 -17.44
CA PRO A 57 7.06 -47.34 -16.14
C PRO A 57 7.62 -45.92 -16.01
N VAL A 58 7.52 -45.31 -14.83
CA VAL A 58 7.89 -43.90 -14.60
C VAL A 58 9.32 -43.60 -15.07
N GLU A 59 10.25 -44.54 -14.87
CA GLU A 59 11.66 -44.41 -15.25
C GLU A 59 11.88 -44.32 -16.76
N GLN A 60 10.88 -44.71 -17.55
CA GLN A 60 10.90 -44.69 -19.02
C GLN A 60 10.00 -43.62 -19.64
N ASP A 61 9.22 -42.91 -18.82
CA ASP A 61 8.31 -41.86 -19.25
C ASP A 61 8.98 -40.48 -19.07
N LEU A 62 9.49 -39.93 -20.17
CA LEU A 62 10.13 -38.62 -20.19
C LEU A 62 9.24 -37.53 -19.58
N MET A 63 7.93 -37.54 -19.86
CA MET A 63 7.02 -36.48 -19.44
C MET A 63 6.73 -36.56 -17.96
N GLN A 64 6.55 -37.77 -17.44
CA GLN A 64 6.38 -37.97 -16.00
C GLN A 64 7.66 -37.61 -15.24
N LEU A 65 8.84 -37.98 -15.74
CA LEU A 65 10.11 -37.58 -15.14
C LEU A 65 10.30 -36.05 -15.18
N ALA A 66 9.90 -35.40 -16.28
CA ALA A 66 9.98 -33.96 -16.39
C ALA A 66 9.02 -33.22 -15.44
N ARG A 67 7.83 -33.78 -15.22
CA ARG A 67 6.86 -33.28 -14.22
C ARG A 67 7.40 -33.40 -12.80
N LEU A 68 8.12 -34.48 -12.51
CA LEU A 68 8.75 -34.72 -11.20
C LEU A 68 10.07 -33.93 -10.99
N GLY A 69 10.71 -33.46 -12.07
CA GLY A 69 11.99 -32.75 -11.99
C GLY A 69 13.21 -33.69 -11.91
N GLU A 70 13.07 -34.94 -12.34
CA GLU A 70 14.07 -36.00 -12.22
C GLU A 70 15.23 -35.83 -13.22
N LEU A 71 16.10 -34.86 -12.96
CA LEU A 71 17.18 -34.42 -13.86
C LEU A 71 18.07 -35.57 -14.34
N ARG A 72 18.55 -36.43 -13.43
CA ARG A 72 19.46 -37.54 -13.78
C ARG A 72 18.78 -38.61 -14.62
N SER A 73 17.49 -38.85 -14.40
CA SER A 73 16.73 -39.85 -15.15
C SER A 73 16.42 -39.36 -16.56
N VAL A 74 16.08 -38.07 -16.71
CA VAL A 74 15.93 -37.44 -18.03
C VAL A 74 17.25 -37.50 -18.81
N GLN A 75 18.39 -37.20 -18.17
CA GLN A 75 19.70 -37.32 -18.83
C GLN A 75 19.96 -38.75 -19.33
N ARG A 76 19.72 -39.77 -18.49
CA ARG A 76 19.87 -41.17 -18.90
C ARG A 76 18.97 -41.55 -20.09
N LEU A 77 17.75 -41.01 -20.16
CA LEU A 77 16.88 -41.24 -21.31
C LEU A 77 17.42 -40.59 -22.58
N PHE A 78 18.03 -39.40 -22.50
CA PHE A 78 18.71 -38.78 -23.64
C PHE A 78 19.97 -39.54 -24.06
N ASP A 79 20.79 -39.97 -23.09
CA ASP A 79 22.00 -40.77 -23.35
C ASP A 79 21.67 -42.10 -24.03
N SER A 80 20.50 -42.70 -23.71
CA SER A 80 20.02 -43.92 -24.36
C SER A 80 19.56 -43.72 -25.82
N GLY A 81 19.40 -42.46 -26.28
CA GLY A 81 18.88 -42.11 -27.60
C GLY A 81 17.37 -42.35 -27.79
N ARG A 82 16.66 -42.84 -26.77
CA ARG A 82 15.21 -43.13 -26.85
C ARG A 82 14.36 -41.86 -26.97
N TYR A 83 14.81 -40.77 -26.36
CA TYR A 83 14.15 -39.47 -26.42
C TYR A 83 15.16 -38.36 -26.69
N THR A 84 14.65 -37.22 -27.16
CA THR A 84 15.43 -35.99 -27.30
C THR A 84 14.73 -34.86 -26.55
N ALA A 85 15.41 -33.73 -26.38
CA ALA A 85 14.82 -32.55 -25.77
C ALA A 85 13.63 -31.95 -26.55
N LYS A 86 13.45 -32.37 -27.82
CA LYS A 86 12.32 -31.98 -28.70
C LYS A 86 11.17 -32.98 -28.70
N SER A 87 11.29 -34.09 -27.98
CA SER A 87 10.21 -35.08 -27.87
C SER A 87 8.97 -34.45 -27.22
N THR A 88 7.80 -34.81 -27.74
CA THR A 88 6.48 -34.35 -27.29
C THR A 88 5.56 -35.52 -26.98
N ASP A 89 4.52 -35.27 -26.19
CA ASP A 89 3.39 -36.19 -26.05
C ASP A 89 2.36 -35.95 -27.19
N GLU A 90 1.24 -36.67 -27.13
CA GLU A 90 0.17 -36.60 -28.13
C GLU A 90 -0.48 -35.20 -28.23
N GLN A 91 -0.32 -34.37 -27.20
CA GLN A 91 -0.85 -33.00 -27.16
C GLN A 91 0.20 -31.95 -27.58
N GLY A 92 1.36 -32.40 -28.07
CA GLY A 92 2.48 -31.52 -28.42
C GLY A 92 3.20 -30.92 -27.22
N ILE A 93 2.95 -31.41 -25.99
CA ILE A 93 3.59 -30.89 -24.78
C ILE A 93 4.99 -31.50 -24.67
N THR A 94 6.02 -30.65 -24.58
CA THR A 94 7.41 -31.09 -24.42
C THR A 94 7.77 -31.30 -22.95
N ALA A 95 8.89 -31.99 -22.69
CA ALA A 95 9.48 -32.08 -21.35
C ALA A 95 9.75 -30.68 -20.73
N LEU A 96 10.09 -29.68 -21.55
CA LEU A 96 10.33 -28.31 -21.09
C LEU A 96 9.06 -27.64 -20.58
N HIS A 97 7.90 -27.93 -21.17
CA HIS A 97 6.62 -27.47 -20.63
C HIS A 97 6.38 -28.03 -19.23
N TRP A 98 6.52 -29.35 -19.04
CA TRP A 98 6.30 -29.98 -17.73
C TRP A 98 7.28 -29.49 -16.66
N ALA A 99 8.55 -29.33 -17.03
CA ALA A 99 9.56 -28.75 -16.14
C ALA A 99 9.21 -27.31 -15.76
N ALA A 100 8.75 -26.51 -16.73
CA ALA A 100 8.40 -25.11 -16.53
C ALA A 100 7.12 -24.92 -15.70
N ILE A 101 6.09 -25.72 -15.94
CA ILE A 101 4.82 -25.74 -15.18
C ILE A 101 5.07 -26.01 -13.68
N ASN A 102 6.08 -26.81 -13.35
CA ASN A 102 6.36 -27.24 -11.98
C ASN A 102 7.57 -26.51 -11.36
N GLY A 103 8.15 -25.53 -12.06
CA GLY A 103 9.21 -24.69 -11.50
C GLY A 103 10.59 -25.38 -11.39
N HIS A 104 10.83 -26.46 -12.13
CA HIS A 104 12.07 -27.23 -12.07
C HIS A 104 13.20 -26.52 -12.83
N HIS A 105 13.76 -25.47 -12.24
CA HIS A 105 14.81 -24.62 -12.86
C HIS A 105 15.96 -25.45 -13.44
N ALA A 106 16.60 -26.30 -12.63
CA ALA A 106 17.77 -27.07 -13.06
C ALA A 106 17.46 -27.98 -14.25
N LEU A 107 16.26 -28.60 -14.27
CA LEU A 107 15.82 -29.42 -15.39
C LEU A 107 15.52 -28.56 -16.62
N CYS A 108 14.88 -27.40 -16.48
CA CYS A 108 14.66 -26.47 -17.59
C CYS A 108 15.99 -26.10 -18.25
N HIS A 109 17.00 -25.75 -17.44
CA HIS A 109 18.34 -25.42 -17.92
C HIS A 109 18.97 -26.59 -18.70
N LEU A 110 18.89 -27.81 -18.17
CA LEU A 110 19.38 -29.01 -18.87
C LEU A 110 18.68 -29.23 -20.22
N LEU A 111 17.34 -29.12 -20.24
CA LEU A 111 16.54 -29.32 -21.45
C LEU A 111 16.89 -28.29 -22.53
N ILE A 112 17.07 -27.02 -22.15
CA ILE A 112 17.51 -25.95 -23.06
C ILE A 112 18.89 -26.27 -23.64
N GLN A 113 19.86 -26.64 -22.79
CA GLN A 113 21.20 -27.03 -23.24
C GLN A 113 21.20 -28.27 -24.15
N SER A 114 20.21 -29.15 -23.98
CA SER A 114 20.01 -30.35 -24.80
C SER A 114 19.25 -30.06 -26.11
N GLY A 115 18.97 -28.79 -26.44
CA GLY A 115 18.33 -28.37 -27.69
C GLY A 115 16.80 -28.40 -27.68
N ALA A 116 16.16 -28.30 -26.51
CA ALA A 116 14.72 -28.09 -26.43
C ALA A 116 14.33 -26.79 -27.15
N ASP A 117 13.19 -26.83 -27.85
CA ASP A 117 12.59 -25.61 -28.39
C ASP A 117 11.90 -24.83 -27.27
N VAL A 118 12.49 -23.69 -26.89
CA VAL A 118 11.99 -22.78 -25.85
C VAL A 118 10.65 -22.13 -26.20
N ASN A 119 10.30 -22.12 -27.50
CA ASN A 119 9.08 -21.52 -28.04
C ASN A 119 8.08 -22.56 -28.56
N ALA A 120 8.30 -23.86 -28.27
CA ALA A 120 7.36 -24.91 -28.60
C ALA A 120 5.98 -24.59 -28.04
N ARG A 121 4.92 -24.80 -28.83
CA ARG A 121 3.53 -24.62 -28.40
C ARG A 121 2.92 -26.00 -28.16
N GLY A 122 2.30 -26.19 -27.01
CA GLY A 122 1.70 -27.48 -26.66
C GLY A 122 0.47 -27.34 -25.76
N GLY A 123 -0.32 -28.41 -25.73
CA GLY A 123 -1.55 -28.52 -24.95
C GLY A 123 -2.72 -27.72 -25.54
N ASP A 124 -3.85 -27.78 -24.86
CA ASP A 124 -5.10 -27.16 -25.32
C ASP A 124 -4.96 -25.64 -25.49
N ALA A 125 -4.22 -24.98 -24.59
CA ALA A 125 -4.00 -23.53 -24.63
C ALA A 125 -3.01 -23.07 -25.72
N GLN A 126 -2.38 -24.00 -26.44
CA GLN A 126 -1.31 -23.71 -27.41
C GLN A 126 -0.27 -22.73 -26.85
N ALA A 127 0.15 -22.94 -25.60
CA ALA A 127 0.99 -22.01 -24.86
C ALA A 127 2.45 -22.50 -24.83
N THR A 128 3.39 -21.57 -24.73
CA THR A 128 4.82 -21.86 -24.62
C THR A 128 5.22 -22.21 -23.18
N PRO A 129 6.39 -22.85 -22.96
CA PRO A 129 6.91 -23.11 -21.63
C PRO A 129 6.97 -21.86 -20.73
N VAL A 130 7.34 -20.69 -21.29
CA VAL A 130 7.44 -19.44 -20.53
C VAL A 130 6.07 -18.93 -20.08
N LEU A 131 5.02 -19.07 -20.92
CA LEU A 131 3.64 -18.72 -20.54
C LEU A 131 3.16 -19.61 -19.40
N TRP A 132 3.47 -20.91 -19.44
CA TRP A 132 3.12 -21.83 -18.36
C TRP A 132 3.86 -21.55 -17.05
N ALA A 133 5.17 -21.31 -17.09
CA ALA A 133 5.94 -20.89 -15.92
C ALA A 133 5.39 -19.58 -15.33
N SER A 134 4.99 -18.65 -16.20
CA SER A 134 4.40 -17.38 -15.82
C SER A 134 3.06 -17.55 -15.11
N LYS A 135 2.13 -18.36 -15.65
CA LYS A 135 0.84 -18.67 -15.02
C LYS A 135 0.95 -19.40 -13.68
N ARG A 136 2.13 -19.91 -13.35
CA ARG A 136 2.44 -20.57 -12.06
C ARG A 136 3.37 -19.74 -11.18
N CYS A 137 3.67 -18.50 -11.58
CA CYS A 137 4.54 -17.57 -10.84
C CYS A 137 5.96 -18.10 -10.60
N HIS A 138 6.50 -18.96 -11.47
CA HIS A 138 7.87 -19.49 -11.37
C HIS A 138 8.89 -18.50 -11.93
N LEU A 139 9.10 -17.39 -11.20
CA LEU A 139 9.91 -16.24 -11.62
C LEU A 139 11.30 -16.59 -12.15
N GLN A 140 11.98 -17.52 -11.49
CA GLN A 140 13.31 -18.00 -11.85
C GLN A 140 13.31 -18.74 -13.20
N VAL A 141 12.29 -19.56 -13.45
CA VAL A 141 12.12 -20.27 -14.72
C VAL A 141 11.74 -19.30 -15.83
N VAL A 142 10.87 -18.32 -15.55
CA VAL A 142 10.52 -17.27 -16.52
C VAL A 142 11.76 -16.50 -16.95
N ALA A 143 12.59 -16.06 -16.00
CA ALA A 143 13.84 -15.36 -16.30
C ALA A 143 14.82 -16.22 -17.11
N LEU A 144 15.00 -17.49 -16.71
CA LEU A 144 15.84 -18.45 -17.44
C LEU A 144 15.37 -18.60 -18.89
N LEU A 145 14.08 -18.81 -19.12
CA LEU A 145 13.53 -19.02 -20.47
C LEU A 145 13.69 -17.76 -21.34
N LEU A 146 13.39 -16.58 -20.81
CA LEU A 146 13.58 -15.31 -21.53
C LEU A 146 15.06 -15.07 -21.88
N ALA A 147 15.98 -15.37 -20.96
CA ALA A 147 17.41 -15.27 -21.21
C ALA A 147 17.92 -16.23 -22.31
N ASN A 148 17.18 -17.31 -22.58
CA ASN A 148 17.50 -18.32 -23.58
C ASN A 148 16.61 -18.23 -24.84
N GLY A 149 16.07 -17.04 -25.13
CA GLY A 149 15.39 -16.77 -26.40
C GLY A 149 13.91 -17.16 -26.45
N ALA A 150 13.27 -17.38 -25.30
CA ALA A 150 11.81 -17.45 -25.26
C ALA A 150 11.22 -16.11 -25.70
N ASP A 151 10.31 -16.14 -26.68
CA ASP A 151 9.66 -14.96 -27.23
C ASP A 151 8.57 -14.46 -26.27
N PRO A 152 8.74 -13.26 -25.66
CA PRO A 152 7.78 -12.73 -24.71
C PRO A 152 6.48 -12.22 -25.36
N LEU A 153 6.44 -12.12 -26.69
CA LEU A 153 5.29 -11.61 -27.45
C LEU A 153 4.24 -12.68 -27.74
N VAL A 154 4.59 -13.95 -27.57
CA VAL A 154 3.67 -15.07 -27.84
C VAL A 154 2.46 -14.98 -26.93
N LYS A 155 1.29 -15.21 -27.53
CA LYS A 155 0.00 -15.29 -26.85
C LYS A 155 -0.50 -16.73 -26.83
N ASP A 156 -1.24 -17.09 -25.78
CA ASP A 156 -2.03 -18.32 -25.78
C ASP A 156 -3.28 -18.20 -26.69
N ASP A 157 -4.07 -19.26 -26.77
CA ASP A 157 -5.32 -19.34 -27.52
C ASP A 157 -6.37 -18.30 -27.11
N GLN A 158 -6.32 -17.80 -25.87
CA GLN A 158 -7.18 -16.73 -25.35
C GLN A 158 -6.61 -15.33 -25.60
N GLY A 159 -5.43 -15.23 -26.24
CA GLY A 159 -4.78 -13.95 -26.52
C GLY A 159 -4.00 -13.39 -25.32
N TYR A 160 -3.82 -14.16 -24.24
CA TYR A 160 -3.06 -13.74 -23.08
C TYR A 160 -1.56 -13.84 -23.35
N ASN A 161 -0.84 -12.79 -22.95
CA ASN A 161 0.62 -12.75 -22.98
C ASN A 161 1.18 -12.90 -21.55
N LEU A 162 2.49 -12.70 -21.39
CA LEU A 162 3.14 -12.79 -20.08
C LEU A 162 2.65 -11.73 -19.08
N LEU A 163 2.37 -10.50 -19.53
CA LEU A 163 1.84 -9.45 -18.65
C LEU A 163 0.44 -9.82 -18.12
N HIS A 164 -0.45 -10.28 -19.01
CA HIS A 164 -1.78 -10.77 -18.63
C HIS A 164 -1.66 -11.84 -17.55
N SER A 165 -0.81 -12.84 -17.78
CA SER A 165 -0.56 -13.93 -16.84
C SER A 165 -0.05 -13.42 -15.48
N ALA A 166 0.93 -12.51 -15.46
CA ALA A 166 1.44 -11.93 -14.22
C ALA A 166 0.37 -11.15 -13.42
N THR A 167 -0.55 -10.49 -14.12
CA THR A 167 -1.64 -9.72 -13.47
C THR A 167 -2.77 -10.59 -12.95
N LEU A 168 -3.06 -11.74 -13.54
CA LEU A 168 -4.15 -12.62 -13.11
C LEU A 168 -3.93 -13.19 -11.70
N ASP A 169 -2.66 -13.38 -11.30
CA ASP A 169 -2.25 -13.86 -9.97
C ASP A 169 -1.74 -12.74 -9.05
N GLY A 170 -1.61 -11.51 -9.56
CA GLY A 170 -1.16 -10.35 -8.78
C GLY A 170 0.33 -10.33 -8.44
N ASN A 171 1.15 -11.04 -9.23
CA ASN A 171 2.59 -11.13 -9.02
C ASN A 171 3.32 -9.88 -9.53
N VAL A 172 3.43 -8.89 -8.64
CA VAL A 172 4.09 -7.60 -8.94
C VAL A 172 5.57 -7.77 -9.30
N PHE A 173 6.26 -8.79 -8.77
CA PHE A 173 7.68 -9.03 -9.08
C PHE A 173 7.86 -9.49 -10.51
N GLN A 174 7.05 -10.45 -10.93
CA GLN A 174 7.06 -10.91 -12.31
C GLN A 174 6.66 -9.79 -13.26
N LEU A 175 5.66 -8.99 -12.89
CA LEU A 175 5.26 -7.81 -13.67
C LEU A 175 6.44 -6.82 -13.84
N VAL A 176 7.16 -6.53 -12.75
CA VAL A 176 8.37 -5.68 -12.78
C VAL A 176 9.47 -6.28 -13.64
N LEU A 177 9.72 -7.60 -13.58
CA LEU A 177 10.68 -8.29 -14.44
C LEU A 177 10.33 -8.11 -15.92
N LEU A 178 9.06 -8.34 -16.27
CA LEU A 178 8.57 -8.31 -17.65
C LEU A 178 8.60 -6.89 -18.23
N LEU A 179 8.17 -5.88 -17.46
CA LEU A 179 8.17 -4.48 -17.92
C LEU A 179 9.58 -3.87 -18.09
N HIS A 180 10.63 -4.58 -17.70
CA HIS A 180 12.03 -4.24 -18.00
C HIS A 180 12.58 -4.99 -19.22
N GLN A 181 11.80 -5.85 -19.87
CA GLN A 181 12.16 -6.46 -21.15
C GLN A 181 11.87 -5.48 -22.30
N PRO A 182 12.74 -5.41 -23.33
CA PRO A 182 12.65 -4.38 -24.38
C PRO A 182 11.39 -4.51 -25.24
N ASP A 183 10.92 -5.73 -25.50
CA ASP A 183 9.87 -6.00 -26.48
C ASP A 183 8.47 -6.10 -25.86
N ILE A 184 8.33 -5.92 -24.55
CA ILE A 184 7.03 -6.06 -23.87
C ILE A 184 6.32 -4.70 -23.77
N PHE A 185 5.28 -4.52 -24.59
CA PHE A 185 4.41 -3.35 -24.52
C PHE A 185 3.38 -3.47 -23.40
N VAL A 186 3.09 -2.35 -22.72
CA VAL A 186 2.22 -2.33 -21.52
C VAL A 186 0.73 -2.53 -21.83
N ASP A 187 0.25 -2.00 -22.97
CA ASP A 187 -1.16 -2.00 -23.37
C ASP A 187 -1.50 -3.05 -24.44
N VAL A 188 -0.81 -4.19 -24.41
CA VAL A 188 -1.18 -5.31 -25.29
C VAL A 188 -2.59 -5.78 -24.94
N ARG A 189 -3.43 -5.92 -25.96
CA ARG A 189 -4.82 -6.39 -25.83
C ARG A 189 -4.92 -7.91 -26.02
N ASP A 190 -5.76 -8.54 -25.19
CA ASP A 190 -6.20 -9.92 -25.39
C ASP A 190 -7.29 -10.03 -26.49
N SER A 191 -7.89 -11.22 -26.65
CA SER A 191 -8.91 -11.48 -27.69
C SER A 191 -10.21 -10.69 -27.52
N GLN A 192 -10.46 -10.12 -26.34
CA GLN A 192 -11.66 -9.35 -26.00
C GLN A 192 -11.34 -7.87 -25.84
N GLY A 193 -10.10 -7.47 -26.15
CA GLY A 193 -9.64 -6.10 -26.05
C GLY A 193 -9.17 -5.69 -24.66
N HIS A 194 -9.10 -6.60 -23.68
CA HIS A 194 -8.65 -6.23 -22.35
C HIS A 194 -7.13 -6.04 -22.31
N THR A 195 -6.68 -5.05 -21.55
CA THR A 195 -5.26 -4.85 -21.23
C THR A 195 -4.93 -5.45 -19.85
N SER A 196 -3.64 -5.58 -19.56
CA SER A 196 -3.16 -6.00 -18.24
C SER A 196 -3.63 -5.07 -17.10
N LEU A 197 -3.81 -3.77 -17.39
CA LEU A 197 -4.35 -2.81 -16.43
C LEU A 197 -5.81 -3.14 -16.04
N MET A 198 -6.64 -3.53 -17.02
CA MET A 198 -8.02 -3.94 -16.78
C MET A 198 -8.10 -5.23 -15.97
N TRP A 199 -7.27 -6.22 -16.28
CA TRP A 199 -7.20 -7.47 -15.50
C TRP A 199 -6.74 -7.23 -14.06
N ALA A 200 -5.70 -6.41 -13.85
CA ALA A 200 -5.25 -6.03 -12.51
C ALA A 200 -6.34 -5.29 -11.72
N ALA A 201 -7.09 -4.40 -12.39
CA ALA A 201 -8.22 -3.68 -11.81
C ALA A 201 -9.36 -4.64 -11.42
N TYR A 202 -9.78 -5.53 -12.32
CA TYR A 202 -10.81 -6.55 -12.10
C TYR A 202 -10.47 -7.51 -10.95
N LYS A 203 -9.20 -7.93 -10.83
CA LYS A 203 -8.77 -8.81 -9.73
C LYS A 203 -8.58 -8.05 -8.41
N GLY A 204 -8.45 -6.72 -8.47
CA GLY A 204 -8.26 -5.86 -7.29
C GLY A 204 -6.81 -5.78 -6.81
N PHE A 205 -5.84 -5.97 -7.71
CA PHE A 205 -4.41 -5.92 -7.38
C PHE A 205 -3.85 -4.50 -7.52
N GLY A 206 -4.10 -3.66 -6.52
CA GLY A 206 -3.72 -2.24 -6.55
C GLY A 206 -2.22 -1.99 -6.74
N ALA A 207 -1.34 -2.89 -6.28
CA ALA A 207 0.10 -2.77 -6.53
C ALA A 207 0.46 -2.98 -8.01
N CYS A 208 -0.23 -3.90 -8.71
CA CYS A 208 -0.04 -4.10 -10.15
C CYS A 208 -0.61 -2.91 -10.93
N VAL A 209 -1.76 -2.37 -10.53
CA VAL A 209 -2.34 -1.14 -11.11
C VAL A 209 -1.37 0.03 -11.00
N ASP A 210 -0.82 0.29 -9.80
CA ASP A 210 0.17 1.36 -9.59
C ASP A 210 1.41 1.19 -10.48
N VAL A 211 1.94 -0.03 -10.55
CA VAL A 211 3.07 -0.39 -11.41
C VAL A 211 2.75 -0.12 -12.89
N LEU A 212 1.66 -0.66 -13.43
CA LEU A 212 1.28 -0.49 -14.84
C LEU A 212 1.09 0.98 -15.21
N LEU A 213 0.38 1.75 -14.39
CA LEU A 213 0.17 3.18 -14.61
C LEU A 213 1.49 3.97 -14.62
N ARG A 214 2.41 3.66 -13.70
CA ARG A 214 3.75 4.27 -13.67
C ARG A 214 4.62 3.89 -14.88
N TRP A 215 4.30 2.76 -15.51
CA TRP A 215 4.92 2.33 -16.76
C TRP A 215 4.24 2.89 -18.01
N GLY A 216 3.22 3.73 -17.84
CA GLY A 216 2.55 4.44 -18.92
C GLY A 216 1.39 3.67 -19.55
N ALA A 217 0.80 2.71 -18.83
CA ALA A 217 -0.44 2.08 -19.26
C ALA A 217 -1.53 3.13 -19.51
N ASP A 218 -2.22 3.03 -20.65
CA ASP A 218 -3.30 3.93 -21.00
C ASP A 218 -4.51 3.72 -20.08
N VAL A 219 -4.71 4.69 -19.18
CA VAL A 219 -5.80 4.73 -18.22
C VAL A 219 -7.17 4.92 -18.86
N HIS A 220 -7.21 5.37 -20.12
CA HIS A 220 -8.42 5.59 -20.92
C HIS A 220 -8.73 4.43 -21.89
N ALA A 221 -7.83 3.45 -22.01
CA ALA A 221 -8.08 2.27 -22.83
C ALA A 221 -9.41 1.62 -22.41
N ALA A 222 -10.17 1.19 -23.40
CA ALA A 222 -11.42 0.46 -23.25
C ALA A 222 -11.32 -0.87 -23.97
N ASP A 223 -12.00 -1.90 -23.46
CA ASP A 223 -12.14 -3.20 -24.13
C ASP A 223 -13.12 -3.13 -25.31
N ASP A 224 -13.39 -4.28 -25.93
CA ASP A 224 -14.26 -4.31 -27.11
C ASP A 224 -15.74 -4.01 -26.79
N MET A 225 -16.12 -4.01 -25.51
CA MET A 225 -17.43 -3.59 -25.02
C MET A 225 -17.44 -2.15 -24.51
N GLY A 226 -16.32 -1.44 -24.60
CA GLY A 226 -16.20 -0.05 -24.16
C GLY A 226 -15.96 0.12 -22.65
N PHE A 227 -15.71 -0.96 -21.90
CA PHE A 227 -15.39 -0.84 -20.47
C PHE A 227 -13.91 -0.49 -20.28
N THR A 228 -13.66 0.53 -19.46
CA THR A 228 -12.31 0.95 -19.06
C THR A 228 -11.84 0.21 -17.82
N ALA A 229 -10.55 0.32 -17.48
CA ALA A 229 -10.01 -0.24 -16.23
C ALA A 229 -10.78 0.24 -14.97
N LEU A 230 -11.35 1.45 -14.99
CA LEU A 230 -12.15 1.97 -13.87
C LEU A 230 -13.45 1.20 -13.68
N HIS A 231 -14.14 0.83 -14.77
CA HIS A 231 -15.33 -0.03 -14.69
C HIS A 231 -14.98 -1.38 -14.06
N TRP A 232 -13.89 -1.99 -14.54
CA TRP A 232 -13.41 -3.28 -14.03
C TRP A 232 -12.97 -3.22 -12.55
N ALA A 233 -12.36 -2.13 -12.09
CA ALA A 233 -12.02 -1.93 -10.68
C ALA A 233 -13.26 -1.93 -9.76
N LEU A 234 -14.38 -1.41 -10.26
CA LEU A 234 -15.64 -1.29 -9.52
C LEU A 234 -16.40 -2.61 -9.43
N VAL A 235 -16.20 -3.53 -10.37
CA VAL A 235 -16.72 -4.91 -10.29
C VAL A 235 -16.21 -5.62 -9.04
N ARG A 236 -14.93 -5.43 -8.70
CA ARG A 236 -14.34 -5.97 -7.46
C ARG A 236 -14.51 -5.05 -6.25
N GLY A 237 -14.69 -3.75 -6.49
CA GLY A 237 -14.80 -2.73 -5.45
C GLY A 237 -13.51 -2.50 -4.67
N ASN A 238 -12.34 -2.73 -5.27
CA ASN A 238 -11.06 -2.50 -4.58
C ASN A 238 -10.73 -0.99 -4.53
N TYR A 239 -10.77 -0.41 -3.33
CA TYR A 239 -10.51 1.03 -3.12
C TYR A 239 -9.18 1.51 -3.71
N LEU A 240 -8.08 0.74 -3.56
CA LEU A 240 -6.76 1.18 -4.02
C LEU A 240 -6.69 1.24 -5.56
N CYS A 241 -7.28 0.24 -6.25
CA CYS A 241 -7.38 0.28 -7.72
C CYS A 241 -8.18 1.49 -8.20
N ILE A 242 -9.37 1.70 -7.62
CA ILE A 242 -10.26 2.81 -7.99
C ILE A 242 -9.55 4.14 -7.76
N GLN A 243 -8.96 4.32 -6.58
CA GLN A 243 -8.25 5.55 -6.23
C GLN A 243 -7.10 5.82 -7.21
N LYS A 244 -6.24 4.83 -7.48
CA LYS A 244 -5.10 4.99 -8.38
C LYS A 244 -5.52 5.34 -9.80
N LEU A 245 -6.55 4.69 -10.31
CA LEU A 245 -7.11 4.98 -11.64
C LEU A 245 -7.64 6.42 -11.74
N VAL A 246 -8.37 6.88 -10.72
CA VAL A 246 -8.85 8.28 -10.65
C VAL A 246 -7.69 9.28 -10.51
N GLU A 247 -6.68 8.98 -9.68
CA GLU A 247 -5.47 9.81 -9.53
C GLU A 247 -4.69 9.95 -10.85
N TYR A 248 -4.66 8.91 -11.67
CA TYR A 248 -4.05 8.92 -13.01
C TYR A 248 -4.96 9.49 -14.10
N GLY A 249 -6.15 9.97 -13.74
CA GLY A 249 -7.03 10.69 -14.66
C GLY A 249 -8.05 9.83 -15.42
N SER A 250 -8.35 8.61 -14.97
CA SER A 250 -9.49 7.84 -15.53
C SER A 250 -10.73 8.72 -15.67
N ASP A 251 -11.38 8.61 -16.83
CA ASP A 251 -12.64 9.29 -17.05
C ASP A 251 -13.75 8.65 -16.18
N ARG A 252 -14.27 9.46 -15.25
CA ARG A 252 -15.30 9.08 -14.28
C ARG A 252 -16.69 8.99 -14.90
N PHE A 253 -16.82 9.48 -16.14
CA PHE A 253 -18.07 9.52 -16.91
C PHE A 253 -18.00 8.71 -18.21
N ALA A 254 -16.92 7.95 -18.43
CA ALA A 254 -16.78 7.07 -19.58
C ALA A 254 -18.00 6.14 -19.68
N ARG A 255 -18.45 5.86 -20.91
CA ARG A 255 -19.59 4.99 -21.16
C ARG A 255 -19.16 3.74 -21.91
N SER A 256 -19.63 2.59 -21.45
CA SER A 256 -19.55 1.36 -22.24
C SER A 256 -20.41 1.46 -23.50
N LYS A 257 -20.25 0.50 -24.41
CA LYS A 257 -21.19 0.33 -25.51
C LYS A 257 -22.60 0.02 -24.97
N PRO A 258 -23.65 0.42 -25.69
CA PRO A 258 -25.02 0.04 -25.37
C PRO A 258 -25.17 -1.48 -25.27
N ALA A 259 -25.90 -1.94 -24.27
CA ALA A 259 -26.32 -3.33 -24.12
C ALA A 259 -27.86 -3.38 -24.06
N ASN A 260 -28.46 -4.55 -24.30
CA ASN A 260 -29.92 -4.70 -24.29
C ASN A 260 -30.57 -4.19 -22.98
N ASP A 261 -29.88 -4.34 -21.86
CA ASP A 261 -30.36 -3.90 -20.54
C ASP A 261 -29.97 -2.44 -20.20
N ILE A 262 -29.03 -1.83 -20.95
CA ILE A 262 -28.50 -0.48 -20.70
C ILE A 262 -28.29 0.25 -22.05
N PRO A 263 -29.33 0.89 -22.60
CA PRO A 263 -29.28 1.52 -23.92
C PRO A 263 -28.30 2.68 -24.03
N GLU A 264 -27.99 3.35 -22.92
CA GLU A 264 -27.09 4.52 -22.87
C GLU A 264 -25.62 4.16 -22.57
N GLY A 265 -25.31 2.87 -22.38
CA GLY A 265 -24.03 2.42 -21.87
C GLY A 265 -23.87 2.58 -20.35
N ASP A 266 -23.12 1.67 -19.72
CA ASP A 266 -22.83 1.68 -18.29
C ASP A 266 -21.74 2.73 -18.00
N THR A 267 -21.91 3.51 -16.93
CA THR A 267 -20.90 4.47 -16.44
C THR A 267 -20.24 3.90 -15.19
N PRO A 268 -19.06 4.42 -14.76
CA PRO A 268 -18.45 4.00 -13.50
C PRO A 268 -19.41 4.13 -12.32
N ALA A 269 -20.18 5.21 -12.21
CA ALA A 269 -21.14 5.37 -11.11
C ALA A 269 -22.27 4.31 -11.14
N MET A 270 -22.78 3.99 -12.33
CA MET A 270 -23.82 2.95 -12.51
C MET A 270 -23.26 1.55 -12.21
N THR A 271 -22.06 1.25 -12.71
CA THR A 271 -21.33 0.01 -12.41
C THR A 271 -21.10 -0.12 -10.91
N ALA A 272 -20.67 0.95 -10.23
CA ALA A 272 -20.47 0.95 -8.79
C ALA A 272 -21.76 0.58 -8.05
N SER A 273 -22.91 1.08 -8.50
CA SER A 273 -24.19 0.78 -7.86
C SER A 273 -24.66 -0.65 -8.11
N ARG A 274 -24.59 -1.10 -9.37
CA ARG A 274 -24.93 -2.48 -9.76
C ARG A 274 -24.07 -3.51 -9.02
N MET A 275 -22.79 -3.20 -8.84
CA MET A 275 -21.81 -4.06 -8.20
C MET A 275 -21.71 -3.85 -6.67
N LYS A 276 -22.52 -2.95 -6.08
CA LYS A 276 -22.53 -2.63 -4.64
C LYS A 276 -21.19 -2.16 -4.08
N SER A 277 -20.45 -1.39 -4.88
CA SER A 277 -19.14 -0.81 -4.55
C SER A 277 -19.18 0.72 -4.40
N GLU A 278 -20.36 1.32 -4.19
CA GLU A 278 -20.52 2.78 -4.09
C GLU A 278 -19.70 3.37 -2.95
N ARG A 279 -19.55 2.65 -1.83
CA ARG A 279 -18.78 3.14 -0.68
C ARG A 279 -17.31 3.35 -1.05
N GLN A 280 -16.70 2.39 -1.74
CA GLN A 280 -15.30 2.46 -2.17
C GLN A 280 -15.14 3.49 -3.29
N TRP A 281 -16.10 3.56 -4.21
CA TRP A 281 -16.16 4.58 -5.25
C TRP A 281 -16.18 6.01 -4.68
N ARG A 282 -17.16 6.34 -3.83
CA ARG A 282 -17.30 7.67 -3.22
C ARG A 282 -16.08 8.04 -2.39
N LYS A 283 -15.55 7.09 -1.62
CA LYS A 283 -14.33 7.32 -0.85
C LYS A 283 -13.14 7.65 -1.76
N ALA A 284 -12.95 6.88 -2.84
CA ALA A 284 -11.86 7.12 -3.79
C ALA A 284 -11.99 8.47 -4.50
N LEU A 285 -13.21 8.88 -4.90
CA LEU A 285 -13.49 10.21 -5.45
C LEU A 285 -13.10 11.32 -4.46
N LEU A 286 -13.60 11.26 -3.22
CA LEU A 286 -13.33 12.26 -2.19
C LEU A 286 -11.84 12.36 -1.83
N ASP A 287 -11.14 11.23 -1.81
CA ASP A 287 -9.69 11.17 -1.54
C ASP A 287 -8.86 11.68 -2.72
N SER A 288 -9.40 11.59 -3.94
CA SER A 288 -8.79 12.12 -5.17
C SER A 288 -9.22 13.56 -5.48
N GLY A 289 -10.03 14.20 -4.62
CA GLY A 289 -10.43 15.60 -4.76
C GLY A 289 -11.69 15.85 -5.59
N PHE A 290 -12.56 14.85 -5.74
CA PHE A 290 -13.85 14.94 -6.42
C PHE A 290 -15.03 14.79 -5.44
N ASP A 291 -16.17 15.38 -5.78
CA ASP A 291 -17.43 15.20 -5.03
C ASP A 291 -18.05 13.82 -5.28
N GLU A 292 -19.20 13.53 -4.66
CA GLU A 292 -19.89 12.24 -4.85
C GLU A 292 -20.39 12.02 -6.29
N ALA A 293 -20.54 13.08 -7.07
CA ALA A 293 -20.94 13.04 -8.47
C ALA A 293 -19.74 12.93 -9.43
N GLY A 294 -18.51 13.01 -8.93
CA GLY A 294 -17.28 12.96 -9.74
C GLY A 294 -16.81 14.30 -10.29
N ASN A 295 -17.35 15.43 -9.82
CA ASN A 295 -16.88 16.76 -10.21
C ASN A 295 -15.72 17.23 -9.32
N PRO A 296 -14.75 18.01 -9.84
CA PRO A 296 -13.65 18.52 -9.04
C PRO A 296 -14.14 19.39 -7.87
N MET A 297 -13.62 19.15 -6.66
CA MET A 297 -13.89 19.99 -5.50
C MET A 297 -12.91 21.17 -5.44
N PRO A 298 -13.39 22.42 -5.56
CA PRO A 298 -12.53 23.59 -5.38
C PRO A 298 -12.06 23.70 -3.93
N PHE A 299 -10.83 24.16 -3.74
CA PHE A 299 -10.28 24.42 -2.40
C PHE A 299 -10.88 25.71 -1.83
N PRO A 300 -11.36 25.75 -0.58
CA PRO A 300 -12.12 26.87 -0.05
C PRO A 300 -11.29 28.13 0.23
N VAL A 301 -9.95 28.04 0.23
CA VAL A 301 -9.07 29.21 0.45
C VAL A 301 -8.65 29.77 -0.91
N PRO A 302 -9.03 31.01 -1.25
CA PRO A 302 -8.59 31.66 -2.49
C PRO A 302 -7.06 31.77 -2.54
N LEU A 303 -6.49 31.79 -3.75
CA LEU A 303 -5.05 31.99 -4.01
C LEU A 303 -4.10 30.87 -3.54
N VAL A 304 -4.61 29.78 -2.97
CA VAL A 304 -3.80 28.60 -2.63
C VAL A 304 -3.82 27.60 -3.78
N ASN A 305 -2.75 27.59 -4.56
CA ASN A 305 -2.57 26.63 -5.66
C ASN A 305 -1.98 25.30 -5.18
N ASP A 306 -1.02 25.34 -4.25
CA ASP A 306 -0.43 24.14 -3.65
C ASP A 306 -1.10 23.84 -2.29
N ARG A 307 -2.02 22.87 -2.33
CA ARG A 307 -2.71 22.38 -1.15
C ARG A 307 -1.71 21.80 -0.15
N ARG A 308 -0.76 20.97 -0.59
CA ARG A 308 0.16 20.25 0.31
C ARG A 308 1.04 21.22 1.07
N TRP A 309 1.57 22.23 0.39
CA TRP A 309 2.33 23.31 1.02
C TRP A 309 1.51 24.03 2.11
N PHE A 310 0.24 24.35 1.81
CA PHE A 310 -0.65 25.01 2.76
C PHE A 310 -0.90 24.12 3.98
N TYR A 311 -1.26 22.85 3.77
CA TYR A 311 -1.52 21.89 4.84
C TYR A 311 -0.29 21.69 5.74
N ASN A 312 0.91 21.55 5.15
CA ASN A 312 2.13 21.39 5.93
C ASN A 312 2.37 22.57 6.88
N ARG A 313 2.29 23.80 6.38
CA ARG A 313 2.52 25.01 7.20
C ARG A 313 1.42 25.26 8.19
N PHE A 314 0.17 25.17 7.74
CA PHE A 314 -1.00 25.39 8.60
C PHE A 314 -0.96 24.44 9.80
N PHE A 315 -0.83 23.14 9.57
CA PHE A 315 -0.83 22.17 10.66
C PHE A 315 0.42 22.23 11.54
N PHE A 316 1.58 22.57 10.98
CA PHE A 316 2.79 22.78 11.79
C PHE A 316 2.67 24.01 12.72
N LEU A 317 2.14 25.13 12.23
CA LEU A 317 2.05 26.37 12.99
C LEU A 317 0.80 26.47 13.88
N TRP A 318 -0.24 25.70 13.57
CA TRP A 318 -1.50 25.71 14.31
C TRP A 318 -1.35 25.54 15.83
N PRO A 319 -0.52 24.59 16.33
CA PRO A 319 -0.31 24.42 17.77
C PRO A 319 0.36 25.62 18.46
N PHE A 320 1.15 26.43 17.76
CA PHE A 320 1.77 27.63 18.33
C PHE A 320 0.69 28.64 18.74
N ALA A 321 -0.25 28.92 17.83
CA ALA A 321 -1.35 29.86 18.09
C ALA A 321 -2.36 29.29 19.09
N LEU A 322 -2.76 28.02 18.92
CA LEU A 322 -3.75 27.37 19.78
C LEU A 322 -3.23 27.23 21.21
N GLY A 323 -2.01 26.73 21.39
CA GLY A 323 -1.40 26.55 22.71
C GLY A 323 -1.28 27.88 23.46
N GLY A 324 -0.81 28.93 22.79
CA GLY A 324 -0.71 30.27 23.38
C GLY A 324 -2.07 30.83 23.82
N LEU A 325 -3.09 30.74 22.97
CA LEU A 325 -4.44 31.20 23.30
C LEU A 325 -5.04 30.43 24.49
N GLN A 326 -4.88 29.11 24.52
CA GLN A 326 -5.41 28.27 25.59
C GLN A 326 -4.72 28.56 26.93
N LEU A 327 -3.39 28.67 26.93
CA LEU A 327 -2.63 29.03 28.13
C LEU A 327 -3.01 30.43 28.62
N TYR A 328 -3.15 31.40 27.71
CA TYR A 328 -3.57 32.76 28.05
C TYR A 328 -4.96 32.78 28.72
N MET A 329 -5.92 32.05 28.17
CA MET A 329 -7.27 31.93 28.74
C MET A 329 -7.26 31.27 30.12
N LEU A 330 -6.49 30.20 30.31
CA LEU A 330 -6.36 29.54 31.61
C LEU A 330 -5.78 30.45 32.68
N ALA A 331 -4.83 31.31 32.30
CA ALA A 331 -4.16 32.19 33.24
C ALA A 331 -4.97 33.43 33.64
N HIS A 332 -5.85 33.93 32.77
CA HIS A 332 -6.56 35.20 32.98
C HIS A 332 -8.05 35.05 33.29
N LEU A 333 -8.62 33.86 33.08
CA LEU A 333 -10.01 33.58 33.43
C LEU A 333 -10.07 32.79 34.74
N PRO A 334 -11.07 33.07 35.61
CA PRO A 334 -11.30 32.25 36.79
C PRO A 334 -11.48 30.77 36.41
N VAL A 335 -10.90 29.85 37.16
CA VAL A 335 -10.81 28.40 36.81
C VAL A 335 -12.14 27.80 36.33
N TYR A 336 -13.26 28.17 36.97
CA TYR A 336 -14.61 27.69 36.65
C TYR A 336 -15.16 28.20 35.31
N PHE A 337 -14.63 29.31 34.78
CA PHE A 337 -14.90 29.79 33.43
C PHE A 337 -13.78 29.41 32.45
N GLY A 338 -12.51 29.49 32.89
CA GLY A 338 -11.34 29.23 32.07
C GLY A 338 -11.29 27.81 31.53
N ILE A 339 -11.47 26.79 32.39
CA ILE A 339 -11.43 25.39 31.95
C ILE A 339 -12.55 25.10 30.93
N PRO A 340 -13.84 25.39 31.19
CA PRO A 340 -14.89 25.19 30.20
C PRO A 340 -14.66 25.98 28.91
N ALA A 341 -14.23 27.25 29.01
CA ALA A 341 -13.99 28.09 27.84
C ALA A 341 -12.86 27.52 26.96
N VAL A 342 -11.78 27.04 27.56
CA VAL A 342 -10.65 26.40 26.85
C VAL A 342 -11.07 25.11 26.16
N LEU A 343 -11.90 24.30 26.82
CA LEU A 343 -12.46 23.08 26.22
C LEU A 343 -13.38 23.40 25.05
N ILE A 344 -14.27 24.40 25.19
CA ILE A 344 -15.19 24.83 24.13
C ILE A 344 -14.42 25.40 22.94
N VAL A 345 -13.52 26.34 23.18
CA VAL A 345 -12.70 26.97 22.13
C VAL A 345 -11.79 25.94 21.47
N GLY A 346 -11.13 25.10 22.25
CA GLY A 346 -10.30 24.00 21.74
C GLY A 346 -11.09 23.03 20.87
N TYR A 347 -12.27 22.60 21.31
CA TYR A 347 -13.14 21.72 20.53
C TYR A 347 -13.64 22.40 19.24
N ALA A 348 -14.10 23.65 19.31
CA ALA A 348 -14.59 24.38 18.15
C ALA A 348 -13.50 24.59 17.08
N LEU A 349 -12.29 24.97 17.51
CA LEU A 349 -11.13 25.12 16.66
C LEU A 349 -10.71 23.78 16.04
N GLN A 350 -10.65 22.72 16.84
CA GLN A 350 -10.34 21.37 16.36
C GLN A 350 -11.37 20.85 15.36
N PHE A 351 -12.66 21.07 15.62
CA PHE A 351 -13.75 20.71 14.74
C PHE A 351 -13.67 21.44 13.39
N SER A 352 -13.28 22.72 13.41
CA SER A 352 -13.09 23.53 12.21
C SER A 352 -11.93 23.00 11.35
N VAL A 353 -10.84 22.59 12.00
CA VAL A 353 -9.69 21.93 11.35
C VAL A 353 -10.05 20.56 10.77
N GLN A 354 -10.87 19.77 11.47
CA GLN A 354 -11.36 18.49 10.94
C GLN A 354 -12.25 18.68 9.69
N LYS A 355 -13.04 19.75 9.63
CA LYS A 355 -13.78 20.10 8.41
C LYS A 355 -12.84 20.46 7.26
N LEU A 356 -11.77 21.20 7.53
CA LEU A 356 -10.76 21.56 6.52
C LEU A 356 -10.11 20.32 5.90
N LEU A 357 -9.85 19.26 6.67
CA LEU A 357 -9.24 18.01 6.16
C LEU A 357 -10.02 17.33 5.02
N ARG A 358 -11.29 17.69 4.78
CA ARG A 358 -12.05 17.19 3.62
C ARG A 358 -11.34 17.50 2.29
N TRP A 359 -10.64 18.62 2.21
CA TRP A 359 -9.87 19.01 1.02
C TRP A 359 -8.38 18.63 1.11
N ALA A 360 -7.96 17.92 2.15
CA ALA A 360 -6.58 17.48 2.27
C ALA A 360 -6.27 16.43 1.19
N PRO A 361 -5.01 16.38 0.72
CA PRO A 361 -4.52 15.25 -0.05
C PRO A 361 -4.79 13.91 0.64
N GLY A 362 -4.96 12.82 -0.13
CA GLY A 362 -5.31 11.50 0.39
C GLY A 362 -4.37 10.97 1.49
N ASP A 363 -3.08 11.29 1.41
CA ASP A 363 -2.05 10.92 2.39
C ASP A 363 -2.11 11.76 3.69
N MET A 364 -2.87 12.87 3.71
CA MET A 364 -2.96 13.84 4.81
C MET A 364 -4.37 13.96 5.43
N LYS A 365 -5.32 13.09 5.06
CA LYS A 365 -6.73 13.16 5.52
C LYS A 365 -6.97 13.05 7.04
N HIS A 366 -5.96 12.71 7.84
CA HIS A 366 -6.07 12.75 9.30
C HIS A 366 -4.97 13.61 9.90
N MET A 367 -5.21 14.23 11.05
CA MET A 367 -4.24 15.16 11.66
C MET A 367 -2.91 14.52 12.05
N HIS A 368 -2.91 13.28 12.55
CA HIS A 368 -1.66 12.54 12.82
C HIS A 368 -0.90 12.18 11.52
N LYS A 369 -1.50 12.46 10.37
CA LYS A 369 -0.88 12.33 9.05
C LYS A 369 -0.34 13.64 8.50
N THR A 370 -0.45 14.73 9.25
CA THR A 370 0.13 16.04 8.93
C THR A 370 1.26 16.35 9.93
N PRO A 371 2.03 17.43 9.72
CA PRO A 371 3.08 17.85 10.65
C PRO A 371 2.55 18.38 11.99
N PHE A 372 1.26 18.19 12.30
CA PHE A 372 0.60 18.70 13.51
C PHE A 372 1.31 18.29 14.80
N LEU A 373 1.71 17.02 14.93
CA LEU A 373 2.38 16.53 16.14
C LEU A 373 3.78 17.14 16.30
N ALA A 374 4.52 17.32 15.20
CA ALA A 374 5.77 18.09 15.23
C ALA A 374 5.52 19.55 15.63
N GLY A 375 4.46 20.15 15.11
CA GLY A 375 4.00 21.48 15.51
C GLY A 375 3.69 21.61 17.00
N ILE A 376 3.09 20.59 17.64
CA ILE A 376 2.84 20.59 19.09
C ILE A 376 4.15 20.74 19.85
N PHE A 377 5.12 19.87 19.54
CA PHE A 377 6.41 19.91 20.22
C PHE A 377 7.13 21.25 19.98
N ALA A 378 7.22 21.68 18.72
CA ALA A 378 7.87 22.94 18.36
C ALA A 378 7.19 24.17 19.00
N GLY A 379 5.86 24.15 19.07
CA GLY A 379 5.07 25.20 19.73
C GLY A 379 5.27 25.24 21.24
N SER A 380 5.31 24.07 21.90
CA SER A 380 5.64 23.98 23.33
C SER A 380 7.05 24.51 23.61
N LEU A 381 8.03 24.10 22.81
CA LEU A 381 9.41 24.58 22.93
C LEU A 381 9.49 26.10 22.74
N PHE A 382 8.77 26.65 21.77
CA PHE A 382 8.68 28.09 21.53
C PHE A 382 8.15 28.85 22.75
N TRP A 383 7.00 28.44 23.30
CA TRP A 383 6.39 29.14 24.43
C TRP A 383 7.22 29.01 25.71
N VAL A 384 7.85 27.86 25.96
CA VAL A 384 8.82 27.70 27.07
C VAL A 384 9.99 28.67 26.90
N GLY A 385 10.53 28.80 25.68
CA GLY A 385 11.62 29.74 25.38
C GLY A 385 11.21 31.20 25.59
N VAL A 386 10.03 31.58 25.09
CA VAL A 386 9.47 32.94 25.26
C VAL A 386 9.29 33.26 26.74
N ARG A 387 8.68 32.35 27.51
CA ARG A 387 8.45 32.55 28.95
C ARG A 387 9.73 32.60 29.75
N TRP A 388 10.67 31.72 29.45
CA TRP A 388 11.97 31.77 30.10
C TRP A 388 12.68 33.11 29.85
N LEU A 389 12.70 33.56 28.59
CA LEU A 389 13.44 34.76 28.20
C LEU A 389 12.81 36.05 28.73
N LEU A 390 11.48 36.17 28.68
CA LEU A 390 10.78 37.41 28.99
C LEU A 390 10.36 37.54 30.46
N ASP A 391 10.09 36.42 31.14
CA ASP A 391 9.52 36.44 32.49
C ASP A 391 10.52 35.86 33.53
N ILE A 392 11.07 34.67 33.31
CA ILE A 392 11.90 33.99 34.33
C ILE A 392 13.32 34.57 34.41
N LEU A 393 14.00 34.75 33.27
CA LEU A 393 15.39 35.18 33.20
C LEU A 393 15.61 36.57 33.84
N PRO A 394 14.80 37.61 33.59
CA PRO A 394 15.00 38.93 34.18
C PRO A 394 14.99 38.94 35.72
N TRP A 395 14.28 38.01 36.35
CA TRP A 395 14.20 37.88 37.80
C TRP A 395 15.26 36.96 38.40
N THR A 396 15.78 36.01 37.61
CA THR A 396 16.69 34.95 38.10
C THR A 396 18.13 35.08 37.61
N TYR A 397 18.45 36.03 36.72
CA TYR A 397 19.79 36.13 36.13
C TYR A 397 20.91 36.38 37.16
N THR A 398 20.62 37.11 38.24
CA THR A 398 21.59 37.39 39.32
C THR A 398 21.65 36.26 40.33
N THR A 399 20.50 35.71 40.73
CA THR A 399 20.39 34.71 41.80
C THR A 399 20.77 33.30 41.33
N ASN A 400 20.49 32.98 40.06
CA ASN A 400 20.63 31.65 39.48
C ASN A 400 21.35 31.69 38.12
N PHE A 401 22.43 32.46 38.03
CA PHE A 401 23.19 32.67 36.78
C PHE A 401 23.57 31.35 36.09
N PHE A 402 24.24 30.44 36.81
CA PHE A 402 24.71 29.17 36.23
C PHE A 402 23.57 28.25 35.79
N LEU A 403 22.44 28.28 36.50
CA LEU A 403 21.28 27.47 36.15
C LEU A 403 20.61 28.00 34.88
N ASN A 404 20.50 29.33 34.74
CA ASN A 404 20.04 29.99 33.52
C ASN A 404 20.97 29.70 32.33
N LEU A 405 22.28 29.76 32.54
CA LEU A 405 23.27 29.43 31.51
C LEU A 405 23.15 27.97 31.07
N ALA A 406 23.04 27.03 32.02
CA ALA A 406 22.85 25.61 31.74
C ALA A 406 21.55 25.37 30.96
N PHE A 407 20.45 26.04 31.35
CA PHE A 407 19.18 25.95 30.63
C PHE A 407 19.30 26.51 29.22
N ALA A 408 19.90 27.69 29.03
CA ALA A 408 20.09 28.31 27.72
C ALA A 408 20.85 27.37 26.76
N ILE A 409 21.93 26.73 27.26
CA ILE A 409 22.70 25.75 26.48
C ILE A 409 21.84 24.53 26.14
N CYS A 410 21.16 23.93 27.12
CA CYS A 410 20.33 22.75 26.88
C CYS A 410 19.15 23.05 25.95
N PHE A 411 18.51 24.20 26.10
CA PHE A 411 17.41 24.67 25.25
C PHE A 411 17.90 24.90 23.81
N GLY A 412 19.04 25.57 23.64
CA GLY A 412 19.65 25.81 22.34
C GLY A 412 20.04 24.49 21.64
N LEU A 413 20.68 23.57 22.36
CA LEU A 413 21.05 22.25 21.82
C LEU A 413 19.82 21.38 21.52
N CYS A 414 18.80 21.39 22.38
CA CYS A 414 17.52 20.73 22.12
C CYS A 414 16.89 21.24 20.82
N THR A 415 16.78 22.57 20.68
CA THR A 415 16.23 23.22 19.48
C THR A 415 17.05 22.87 18.23
N TYR A 416 18.37 22.93 18.33
CA TYR A 416 19.29 22.63 17.23
C TYR A 416 19.16 21.18 16.76
N PHE A 417 19.26 20.21 17.67
CA PHE A 417 19.16 18.79 17.32
C PHE A 417 17.75 18.39 16.90
N TYR A 418 16.71 19.02 17.44
CA TYR A 418 15.34 18.86 16.97
C TYR A 418 15.21 19.30 15.50
N ALA A 419 15.67 20.52 15.17
CA ALA A 419 15.65 21.04 13.81
C ALA A 419 16.45 20.16 12.83
N LEU A 420 17.64 19.67 13.24
CA LEU A 420 18.40 18.73 12.43
C LEU A 420 17.65 17.40 12.23
N THR A 421 17.00 16.89 13.27
CA THR A 421 16.22 15.64 13.13
C THR A 421 15.07 15.79 12.14
N MET A 422 14.39 16.93 12.14
CA MET A 422 13.30 17.24 11.21
C MET A 422 13.80 17.38 9.76
N THR A 423 14.96 18.00 9.55
CA THR A 423 15.37 18.48 8.22
C THR A 423 16.47 17.65 7.57
N ALA A 424 17.25 16.90 8.34
CA ALA A 424 18.31 16.06 7.82
C ALA A 424 17.74 14.91 6.99
N ASP A 425 18.48 14.53 5.94
CA ASP A 425 18.24 13.28 5.24
C ASP A 425 18.44 12.10 6.21
N PRO A 426 17.40 11.31 6.51
CA PRO A 426 17.48 10.20 7.45
C PRO A 426 18.37 9.05 6.94
N GLY A 427 18.71 9.03 5.65
CA GLY A 427 19.44 7.96 4.97
C GLY A 427 18.64 7.42 3.79
N PHE A 428 18.06 8.31 2.98
CA PHE A 428 17.32 7.91 1.81
C PHE A 428 18.22 7.17 0.82
N ILE A 429 17.73 6.04 0.34
CA ILE A 429 18.42 5.28 -0.69
C ILE A 429 18.15 5.99 -2.02
N PRO A 430 19.19 6.29 -2.82
CA PRO A 430 19.02 6.94 -4.12
C PRO A 430 18.22 6.02 -5.06
N LYS A 431 17.33 6.62 -5.84
CA LYS A 431 16.64 5.90 -6.93
C LYS A 431 17.67 5.60 -8.04
N SER A 432 17.51 4.45 -8.72
CA SER A 432 18.31 4.11 -9.89
C SER A 432 18.22 5.22 -10.95
N SER A 433 19.32 5.56 -11.61
CA SER A 433 19.35 6.68 -12.55
C SER A 433 18.67 6.36 -13.90
N SER A 434 18.54 5.07 -14.24
CA SER A 434 17.93 4.63 -15.50
C SER A 434 17.23 3.27 -15.36
N ARG A 435 16.27 3.02 -16.26
CA ARG A 435 15.60 1.70 -16.38
C ARG A 435 16.60 0.57 -16.66
N GLY A 436 17.67 0.83 -17.41
CA GLY A 436 18.73 -0.15 -17.68
C GLY A 436 19.51 -0.54 -16.42
N GLN A 437 19.78 0.41 -15.51
CA GLN A 437 20.41 0.11 -14.23
C GLN A 437 19.50 -0.73 -13.32
N THR A 438 18.20 -0.40 -13.28
CA THR A 438 17.22 -1.21 -12.55
C THR A 438 17.13 -2.62 -13.12
N LYS A 439 17.08 -2.78 -14.45
CA LYS A 439 17.11 -4.10 -15.09
C LYS A 439 18.33 -4.92 -14.66
N ARG A 440 19.54 -4.36 -14.74
CA ARG A 440 20.77 -5.05 -14.27
C ARG A 440 20.69 -5.46 -12.80
N THR A 441 20.07 -4.63 -11.97
CA THR A 441 19.86 -4.94 -10.55
C THR A 441 18.87 -6.09 -10.37
N ILE A 442 17.80 -6.13 -11.17
CA ILE A 442 16.84 -7.23 -11.17
C ILE A 442 17.53 -8.51 -11.64
N ASP A 443 18.29 -8.46 -12.74
CA ASP A 443 19.04 -9.60 -13.28
C ASP A 443 20.01 -10.15 -12.21
N ASP A 444 20.82 -9.29 -11.56
CA ASP A 444 21.71 -9.68 -10.44
C ASP A 444 20.94 -10.34 -9.28
N LEU A 445 19.79 -9.80 -8.90
CA LEU A 445 18.98 -10.38 -7.83
C LEU A 445 18.35 -11.72 -8.24
N ILE A 446 18.00 -11.90 -9.51
CA ILE A 446 17.47 -13.17 -10.01
C ILE A 446 18.56 -14.23 -9.98
N ASP A 447 19.75 -13.91 -10.49
CA ASP A 447 20.91 -14.82 -10.53
C ASP A 447 21.31 -15.31 -9.13
N ASN A 448 21.11 -14.47 -8.11
CA ASN A 448 21.38 -14.78 -6.70
C ASN A 448 20.16 -15.32 -5.93
N ILE A 449 19.03 -15.60 -6.59
CA ILE A 449 17.78 -16.08 -5.97
C ILE A 449 17.31 -15.15 -4.83
N ALA A 450 17.42 -13.84 -5.06
CA ALA A 450 17.14 -12.77 -4.11
C ALA A 450 16.22 -11.69 -4.71
N PHE A 451 15.49 -11.96 -5.79
CA PHE A 451 14.52 -11.00 -6.34
C PHE A 451 13.15 -11.14 -5.65
N ASP A 452 13.07 -10.56 -4.45
CA ASP A 452 11.91 -10.65 -3.54
C ASP A 452 11.66 -9.34 -2.78
N GLU A 453 10.63 -9.31 -1.92
CA GLU A 453 10.26 -8.14 -1.11
C GLU A 453 11.32 -7.74 -0.06
N ALA A 454 12.20 -8.66 0.36
CA ALA A 454 13.25 -8.36 1.32
C ALA A 454 14.37 -7.55 0.66
N HIS A 455 14.71 -7.88 -0.58
CA HIS A 455 15.90 -7.37 -1.28
C HIS A 455 15.59 -6.37 -2.39
N PHE A 456 14.34 -6.22 -2.81
CA PHE A 456 13.94 -5.24 -3.82
C PHE A 456 12.67 -4.50 -3.42
N CYS A 457 12.64 -3.18 -3.65
CA CYS A 457 11.44 -2.38 -3.46
C CYS A 457 10.79 -2.09 -4.81
N THR A 458 9.63 -2.71 -5.05
CA THR A 458 8.83 -2.47 -6.26
C THR A 458 8.24 -1.07 -6.33
N ILE A 459 8.08 -0.37 -5.21
CA ILE A 459 7.61 1.03 -5.22
C ILE A 459 8.75 1.96 -5.66
N CYS A 460 9.94 1.82 -5.08
CA CYS A 460 11.07 2.70 -5.41
C CYS A 460 11.89 2.25 -6.64
N MET A 461 11.70 1.01 -7.12
CA MET A 461 12.47 0.37 -8.18
C MET A 461 13.98 0.30 -7.89
N ILE A 462 14.31 -0.13 -6.66
CA ILE A 462 15.70 -0.21 -6.18
C ILE A 462 15.94 -1.50 -5.38
N ARG A 463 17.20 -1.92 -5.34
CA ARG A 463 17.68 -2.90 -4.36
C ARG A 463 17.57 -2.32 -2.95
N LYS A 464 17.09 -3.13 -2.02
CA LYS A 464 17.01 -2.84 -0.60
C LYS A 464 18.29 -3.32 0.09
N PRO A 465 19.10 -2.42 0.68
CA PRO A 465 20.15 -2.78 1.62
C PRO A 465 19.57 -3.47 2.86
N LEU A 466 20.44 -4.14 3.62
CA LEU A 466 20.07 -4.78 4.88
C LEU A 466 19.38 -3.80 5.83
N ARG A 467 18.25 -4.23 6.44
CA ARG A 467 17.41 -3.43 7.35
C ARG A 467 16.85 -2.15 6.72
N SER A 468 16.74 -2.07 5.39
CA SER A 468 16.04 -0.95 4.74
C SER A 468 14.55 -1.23 4.58
N LYS A 469 13.75 -0.16 4.58
CA LYS A 469 12.30 -0.25 4.40
C LYS A 469 11.79 0.95 3.63
N HIS A 470 10.70 0.75 2.89
CA HIS A 470 9.98 1.82 2.20
C HIS A 470 9.05 2.51 3.20
N CYS A 471 9.28 3.79 3.45
CA CYS A 471 8.38 4.61 4.23
C CYS A 471 7.32 5.20 3.32
N ARG A 472 6.05 4.82 3.52
CA ARG A 472 4.91 5.32 2.75
C ARG A 472 4.64 6.82 2.95
N ARG A 473 5.19 7.44 4.00
CA ARG A 473 5.05 8.88 4.26
C ARG A 473 6.04 9.71 3.47
N CYS A 474 7.30 9.30 3.51
CA CYS A 474 8.36 9.93 2.73
C CYS A 474 8.31 9.50 1.25
N ASP A 475 7.56 8.45 0.93
CA ASP A 475 7.51 7.79 -0.39
C ASP A 475 8.90 7.40 -0.92
N ARG A 476 9.75 6.94 0.00
CA ARG A 476 11.15 6.58 -0.28
C ARG A 476 11.60 5.41 0.59
N CYS A 477 12.55 4.65 0.06
CA CYS A 477 13.29 3.66 0.84
C CYS A 477 14.37 4.34 1.68
N ILE A 478 14.50 3.87 2.91
CA ILE A 478 15.37 4.46 3.93
C ILE A 478 16.27 3.35 4.49
N ALA A 479 17.57 3.62 4.54
CA ALA A 479 18.57 2.68 5.02
C ALA A 479 18.55 2.60 6.55
N ARG A 480 18.51 1.37 7.10
CA ARG A 480 18.41 1.11 8.54
C ARG A 480 17.32 1.96 9.20
N GLU A 481 16.15 2.02 8.56
CA GLU A 481 14.98 2.71 9.10
C GLU A 481 14.61 2.06 10.43
N ASP A 482 14.45 2.88 11.47
CA ASP A 482 13.83 2.44 12.71
C ASP A 482 12.31 2.64 12.60
N HIS A 483 11.88 3.89 12.48
CA HIS A 483 10.48 4.24 12.29
C HIS A 483 10.32 5.64 11.66
N HIS A 484 9.09 5.92 11.20
CA HIS A 484 8.66 7.28 10.89
C HIS A 484 8.09 7.94 12.15
N CYS A 485 8.70 9.03 12.61
CA CYS A 485 8.32 9.68 13.86
C CYS A 485 7.48 10.94 13.57
N PRO A 486 6.18 10.94 13.93
CA PRO A 486 5.31 12.07 13.64
C PRO A 486 5.63 13.32 14.46
N TRP A 487 6.37 13.20 15.57
CA TRP A 487 6.81 14.33 16.42
C TRP A 487 7.95 15.14 15.82
N VAL A 488 8.64 14.61 14.81
CA VAL A 488 9.65 15.32 14.02
C VAL A 488 9.27 15.38 12.53
N ASP A 489 8.11 14.83 12.18
CA ASP A 489 7.60 14.70 10.80
C ASP A 489 8.64 14.17 9.80
N ASN A 490 9.51 13.27 10.27
CA ASN A 490 10.60 12.70 9.51
C ASN A 490 10.86 11.26 9.98
N CYS A 491 11.56 10.48 9.15
CA CYS A 491 12.03 9.17 9.57
C CYS A 491 13.23 9.30 10.49
N VAL A 492 13.33 8.42 11.48
CA VAL A 492 14.51 8.27 12.32
C VAL A 492 15.28 7.06 11.80
N ALA A 493 16.48 7.30 11.27
CA ALA A 493 17.28 6.27 10.63
C ALA A 493 18.78 6.60 10.69
N VAL A 494 19.60 5.90 9.90
CA VAL A 494 21.07 5.86 10.05
C VAL A 494 21.75 7.22 10.15
N ASN A 495 21.30 8.23 9.41
CA ASN A 495 21.99 9.52 9.34
C ASN A 495 21.51 10.54 10.39
N ASN A 496 20.28 10.42 10.90
CA ASN A 496 19.71 11.38 11.85
C ASN A 496 19.37 10.79 13.22
N HIS A 497 19.56 9.48 13.44
CA HIS A 497 19.28 8.83 14.73
C HIS A 497 20.08 9.46 15.89
N LYS A 498 21.32 9.90 15.66
CA LYS A 498 22.12 10.60 16.68
C LYS A 498 21.51 11.96 17.05
N HIS A 499 21.04 12.73 16.07
CA HIS A 499 20.35 13.98 16.32
C HIS A 499 19.08 13.74 17.14
N PHE A 500 18.29 12.73 16.78
CA PHE A 500 17.08 12.36 17.52
C PHE A 500 17.39 12.03 18.99
N MET A 501 18.40 11.19 19.25
CA MET A 501 18.78 10.84 20.63
C MET A 501 19.30 12.04 21.44
N LEU A 502 20.14 12.89 20.84
CA LEU A 502 20.66 14.09 21.51
C LEU A 502 19.55 15.09 21.81
N TYR A 503 18.62 15.30 20.87
CA TYR A 503 17.42 16.08 21.09
C TYR A 503 16.66 15.60 22.33
N VAL A 504 16.36 14.30 22.44
CA VAL A 504 15.63 13.74 23.59
C VAL A 504 16.40 13.93 24.90
N VAL A 505 17.72 13.73 24.90
CA VAL A 505 18.55 13.93 26.11
C VAL A 505 18.53 15.38 26.57
N PHE A 506 18.78 16.34 25.67
CA PHE A 506 18.77 17.77 26.02
C PHE A 506 17.36 18.27 26.38
N MET A 507 16.31 17.68 25.81
CA MET A 507 14.93 17.93 26.22
C MET A 507 14.70 17.52 27.67
N ILE A 508 15.06 16.29 28.06
CA ILE A 508 14.85 15.80 29.44
C ILE A 508 15.63 16.65 30.45
N ILE A 509 16.90 16.98 30.14
CA ILE A 509 17.73 17.84 30.99
C ILE A 509 17.13 19.26 31.06
N GLY A 510 16.75 19.83 29.91
CA GLY A 510 16.13 21.15 29.82
C GLY A 510 14.85 21.26 30.64
N ILE A 511 13.99 20.24 30.62
CA ILE A 511 12.76 20.16 31.44
C ILE A 511 13.12 20.19 32.93
N ALA A 512 14.10 19.41 33.38
CA ALA A 512 14.52 19.42 34.78
C ALA A 512 15.07 20.79 35.21
N LEU A 513 15.84 21.46 34.35
CA LEU A 513 16.42 22.78 34.62
C LEU A 513 15.35 23.88 34.67
N ILE A 514 14.42 23.91 33.71
CA ILE A 514 13.37 24.94 33.70
C ILE A 514 12.43 24.80 34.90
N ILE A 515 12.08 23.57 35.32
CA ILE A 515 11.29 23.37 36.55
C ILE A 515 11.99 23.99 37.75
N ARG A 516 13.31 23.80 37.89
CA ARG A 516 14.09 24.40 38.99
C ARG A 516 14.18 25.93 38.91
N LEU A 517 14.33 26.48 37.70
CA LEU A 517 14.32 27.93 37.49
C LEU A 517 12.95 28.53 37.80
N THR A 518 11.86 27.92 37.34
CA THR A 518 10.49 28.35 37.61
C THR A 518 10.20 28.35 39.10
N LEU A 519 10.60 27.31 39.84
CA LEU A 519 10.46 27.28 41.30
C LEU A 519 11.24 28.42 41.97
N SER A 520 12.46 28.71 41.50
CA SER A 520 13.27 29.81 42.04
C SER A 520 12.67 31.19 41.73
N TYR A 521 12.11 31.35 40.53
CA TYR A 521 11.42 32.55 40.07
C TYR A 521 10.20 32.85 40.94
N ILE A 522 9.34 31.86 41.17
CA ILE A 522 8.13 31.98 42.00
C ILE A 522 8.47 32.41 43.44
N LEU A 523 9.57 31.90 44.00
CA LEU A 523 10.03 32.27 45.35
C LEU A 523 10.54 33.72 45.44
N ILE A 524 11.02 34.31 44.34
CA ILE A 524 11.56 35.68 44.30
C ILE A 524 10.44 36.69 44.03
N LEU A 525 9.40 36.30 43.30
CA LEU A 525 8.29 37.19 42.95
C LEU A 525 7.61 37.77 44.21
N PRO A 526 7.29 39.07 44.21
CA PRO A 526 6.57 39.70 45.31
C PRO A 526 5.16 39.10 45.44
N GLU A 527 4.62 39.17 46.65
CA GLU A 527 3.24 38.72 46.89
C GLU A 527 2.24 39.62 46.15
N PRO A 528 1.18 39.05 45.55
CA PRO A 528 0.16 39.83 44.86
C PRO A 528 -0.54 40.80 45.82
N GLN A 529 -0.77 42.04 45.37
CA GLN A 529 -1.42 43.07 46.18
C GLN A 529 -2.94 42.84 46.20
N GLY A 530 -3.45 42.35 47.34
CA GLY A 530 -4.89 42.14 47.59
C GLY A 530 -5.22 40.69 48.00
N THR A 531 -6.34 40.49 48.68
CA THR A 531 -6.85 39.16 49.06
C THR A 531 -7.49 38.48 47.84
N GLN A 532 -6.68 37.87 46.99
CA GLN A 532 -7.18 36.95 45.97
C GLN A 532 -7.41 35.57 46.60
N GLU A 533 -8.67 35.26 46.91
CA GLU A 533 -9.07 33.95 47.41
C GLU A 533 -9.28 32.98 46.23
N CYS A 534 -8.62 31.83 46.26
CA CYS A 534 -8.91 30.74 45.33
C CYS A 534 -10.02 29.87 45.92
N VAL A 535 -11.02 29.58 45.09
CA VAL A 535 -12.17 28.75 45.49
C VAL A 535 -11.77 27.27 45.65
N LEU A 536 -10.76 26.80 44.91
CA LEU A 536 -10.43 25.37 44.79
C LEU A 536 -9.08 24.97 45.40
N LEU A 537 -8.12 25.91 45.49
CA LEU A 537 -6.75 25.63 45.90
C LEU A 537 -6.55 26.03 47.36
N ALA A 538 -5.69 25.28 48.06
CA ALA A 538 -5.26 25.66 49.41
C ALA A 538 -4.64 27.08 49.40
N PRO A 539 -4.76 27.86 50.49
CA PRO A 539 -4.31 29.26 50.53
C PRO A 539 -2.85 29.45 50.09
N GLU A 540 -1.95 28.56 50.49
CA GLU A 540 -0.53 28.60 50.10
C GLU A 540 -0.35 28.41 48.59
N LEU A 541 -1.00 27.40 48.01
CA LEU A 541 -0.89 27.13 46.56
C LEU A 541 -1.57 28.22 45.73
N CYS A 542 -2.67 28.78 46.25
CA CYS A 542 -3.37 29.91 45.65
C CYS A 542 -2.46 31.15 45.57
N LYS A 543 -1.80 31.46 46.68
CA LYS A 543 -0.86 32.58 46.79
C LYS A 543 0.26 32.47 45.77
N GLU A 544 0.86 31.30 45.64
CA GLU A 544 1.93 31.06 44.67
C GLU A 544 1.42 31.11 43.23
N LEU A 545 0.27 30.49 42.92
CA LEU A 545 -0.33 30.53 41.58
C LEU A 545 -0.62 31.96 41.12
N ASN A 546 -1.14 32.81 42.01
CA ASN A 546 -1.52 34.17 41.70
C ASN A 546 -0.34 35.13 41.45
N LYS A 547 0.90 34.71 41.72
CA LYS A 547 2.09 35.52 41.41
C LYS A 547 2.33 35.63 39.90
N ASP A 548 2.18 34.52 39.18
CA ASP A 548 2.28 34.47 37.70
C ASP A 548 1.52 33.24 37.15
N PRO A 549 0.19 33.33 36.98
CA PRO A 549 -0.66 32.20 36.60
C PRO A 549 -0.38 31.61 35.22
N LEU A 550 0.34 32.32 34.34
CA LEU A 550 0.62 31.87 32.98
C LEU A 550 1.98 31.14 32.88
N THR A 551 2.89 31.36 33.82
CA THR A 551 4.19 30.66 33.88
C THR A 551 4.12 29.38 34.72
N ILE A 552 3.22 29.35 35.71
CA ILE A 552 2.87 28.18 36.53
C ILE A 552 1.93 27.26 35.76
#